data_AF-A0A3D5ZMJ5-F1
#
_entry.id   AF-A0A3D5ZMJ5-F1
#
_cell.length_a   1.000
_cell.length_b   1.000
_cell.length_c   1.000
_cell.angle_alpha   90.00
_cell.angle_beta   90.00
_cell.angle_gamma   90.00
#
_symmetry.space_group_name_H-M   'P 1'
#
loop_
_entity.id
_entity.type
_entity.pdbx_description
1 polymer ?
#
loop_
_entity_poly.entity_id
_entity_poly.type
_entity_poly.pdbx_seq_one_letter_code
_entity_poly.pdbx_strand_id
1 'polypeptide(L)'
;MRKMSRIFAYVCVILLLATVVLTLTACTQDDNTDNLVVYNWADYIYPDYEADFKAYYREVTGGREVNITYVTFDTNETMITKLTQGDSRIDVMCPSEYAIQKLLNEGYLDPLNYFVKDVDNPSEYIDYTKLTNYVHNSGNVDNHITEMIGSGFANQTVKGQSETADMIDYMVPYMYGTLGVLYNRAEFRRLGIGREQMNKANWGILFNDSGERTDSGEIIPLHEELTGNILMKDSIRDSYAATLFYLVESGRLDGLTTSDGREYSKMNGAELINCVDDNTIELCKQALTEQKDQLFGYEVDFGKDDLLKGNAIVDLAWSGDAIYAVEESWHEHEWDSEGNCSVCYVAKNDVTGEDGEVEEGDYILAYYLPHSYGNIWFDGWVRPIASKRNTANDEAAKLFINFLNTPYVAAGNAYEIGYSPAVKPEVIQADEDARALLAELYEVNMTGDDGEYEYDSWEEFAEEFFGYVDDYDDSNWRYPFVTAEDNEGGFNRGLTTLGMMRDFGANNSAVVTMWNYARSAGVSAWPVMLWTVLAVAVVVGIIALVAFVGKRKRMRVIVK
;
A
#
# COMPACT_ATOMS: atom_id res chain seq x y z
N MET A 1 58.55 23.27 50.82
CA MET A 1 58.06 22.37 49.74
C MET A 1 56.60 21.92 49.92
N ARG A 2 56.14 21.45 51.09
CA ARG A 2 54.75 20.99 51.30
C ARG A 2 53.63 22.05 51.11
N LYS A 3 53.88 23.34 51.38
CA LYS A 3 52.88 24.42 51.17
C LYS A 3 52.67 24.77 49.69
N MET A 4 53.72 24.75 48.86
CA MET A 4 53.61 25.03 47.42
C MET A 4 52.87 23.93 46.65
N SER A 5 53.05 22.66 47.05
CA SER A 5 52.32 21.53 46.45
C SER A 5 50.81 21.59 46.68
N ARG A 6 50.36 22.10 47.83
CA ARG A 6 48.93 22.28 48.12
C ARG A 6 48.32 23.40 47.30
N ILE A 7 49.02 24.53 47.15
CA ILE A 7 48.54 25.65 46.32
C ILE A 7 48.44 25.23 44.86
N PHE A 8 49.42 24.49 44.35
CA PHE A 8 49.37 23.96 42.99
C PHE A 8 48.20 23.00 42.77
N ALA A 9 47.92 22.11 43.74
CA ALA A 9 46.77 21.21 43.68
C ALA A 9 45.42 21.96 43.68
N TYR A 10 45.27 23.03 44.48
CA TYR A 10 44.05 23.84 44.46
C TYR A 10 43.86 24.59 43.14
N VAL A 11 44.95 25.12 42.56
CA VAL A 11 44.90 25.79 41.24
C VAL A 11 44.52 24.79 40.14
N CYS A 12 45.07 23.57 40.16
CA CYS A 12 44.68 22.52 39.21
C CYS A 12 43.20 22.10 39.36
N VAL A 13 42.69 21.98 40.59
CA VAL A 13 41.28 21.62 40.84
C VAL A 13 40.33 22.76 40.41
N ILE A 14 40.70 24.01 40.64
CA ILE A 14 39.92 25.17 40.20
C ILE A 14 39.92 25.28 38.67
N LEU A 15 41.07 25.05 38.01
CA LEU A 15 41.15 24.99 36.55
C LEU A 15 40.32 23.84 35.98
N LEU A 16 40.33 22.66 36.62
CA LEU A 16 39.54 21.50 36.21
C LEU A 16 38.03 21.77 36.35
N LEU A 17 37.61 22.38 37.46
CA LEU A 17 36.23 22.79 37.70
C LEU A 17 35.78 23.90 36.74
N ALA A 18 36.65 24.85 36.41
CA ALA A 18 36.37 25.88 35.41
C ALA A 18 36.21 25.29 34.00
N THR A 19 37.02 24.30 33.61
CA THR A 19 36.84 23.57 32.35
C THR A 19 35.55 22.74 32.32
N VAL A 20 35.14 22.14 33.44
CA VAL A 20 33.87 21.37 33.52
C VAL A 20 32.65 22.29 33.44
N VAL A 21 32.71 23.49 34.03
CA VAL A 21 31.65 24.51 33.93
C VAL A 21 31.59 25.12 32.51
N LEU A 22 32.72 25.27 31.83
CA LEU A 22 32.78 25.71 30.42
C LEU A 22 32.32 24.63 29.43
N THR A 23 32.44 23.34 29.76
CA THR A 23 31.90 22.24 28.91
C THR A 23 30.40 21.99 29.13
N LEU A 24 29.82 22.47 30.24
CA LEU A 24 28.38 22.36 30.53
C LEU A 24 27.55 23.52 29.95
N THR A 25 28.18 24.49 29.27
CA THR A 25 27.52 25.64 28.63
C THR A 25 27.50 25.55 27.10
N ALA A 26 27.87 24.40 26.52
CA ALA A 26 27.99 24.22 25.06
C ALA A 26 26.95 23.26 24.44
N CYS A 27 25.84 22.95 25.13
CA CYS A 27 24.62 22.52 24.44
C CYS A 27 23.76 23.77 24.17
N THR A 28 24.22 24.62 23.27
CA THR A 28 23.31 25.55 22.58
C THR A 28 22.48 24.72 21.63
N GLN A 29 21.24 24.43 22.03
CA GLN A 29 20.18 24.11 21.08
C GLN A 29 20.15 25.30 20.11
N ASP A 30 20.38 25.06 18.83
CA ASP A 30 20.27 26.12 17.84
C ASP A 30 18.77 26.45 17.73
N ASP A 31 18.33 27.52 18.40
CA ASP A 31 16.92 27.94 18.45
C ASP A 31 16.35 28.24 17.05
N ASN A 32 17.20 28.24 16.00
CA ASN A 32 16.82 28.47 14.61
C ASN A 32 16.74 27.19 13.75
N THR A 33 16.98 26.00 14.33
CA THR A 33 16.87 24.72 13.59
C THR A 33 15.93 23.75 14.31
N ASP A 34 14.79 23.50 13.70
CA ASP A 34 13.83 22.50 14.15
C ASP A 34 14.25 21.09 13.67
N ASN A 35 13.79 20.04 14.33
CA ASN A 35 14.06 18.65 13.91
C ASN A 35 12.71 17.97 13.68
N LEU A 36 12.58 17.14 12.66
CA LEU A 36 11.33 16.47 12.33
C LEU A 36 11.60 14.98 12.15
N VAL A 37 10.95 14.13 12.96
CA VAL A 37 11.00 12.67 12.78
C VAL A 37 9.75 12.19 12.05
N VAL A 38 9.94 11.77 10.80
CA VAL A 38 8.89 11.22 9.92
C VAL A 38 8.95 9.69 9.96
N TYR A 39 7.81 9.03 10.13
CA TYR A 39 7.71 7.57 10.09
C TYR A 39 6.70 7.12 9.02
N ASN A 40 7.18 6.61 7.90
CA ASN A 40 6.37 6.29 6.73
C ASN A 40 6.81 4.93 6.14
N TRP A 41 6.17 4.49 5.06
CA TRP A 41 6.62 3.36 4.25
C TRP A 41 7.97 3.66 3.56
N ALA A 42 8.67 2.61 3.15
CA ALA A 42 9.85 2.74 2.29
C ALA A 42 9.44 3.18 0.88
N ASP A 43 10.27 4.00 0.22
CA ASP A 43 10.08 4.45 -1.17
C ASP A 43 8.68 5.03 -1.46
N TYR A 44 8.10 5.70 -0.45
CA TYR A 44 6.72 6.23 -0.47
C TYR A 44 6.68 7.75 -0.29
N ILE A 45 7.66 8.42 -0.90
CA ILE A 45 7.79 9.87 -1.06
C ILE A 45 8.80 10.16 -2.17
N TYR A 46 8.55 11.17 -3.00
CA TYR A 46 9.44 11.53 -4.12
C TYR A 46 10.84 11.95 -3.66
N PRO A 47 11.93 11.70 -4.42
CA PRO A 47 13.30 11.75 -3.88
C PRO A 47 13.77 13.13 -3.40
N ASP A 48 13.32 14.21 -4.05
CA ASP A 48 13.77 15.58 -3.77
C ASP A 48 12.99 16.28 -2.62
N TYR A 49 12.04 15.58 -1.99
CA TYR A 49 11.17 16.12 -0.95
C TYR A 49 11.92 16.83 0.19
N GLU A 50 13.10 16.34 0.57
CA GLU A 50 13.84 16.90 1.70
C GLU A 50 14.39 18.29 1.36
N ALA A 51 14.92 18.48 0.15
CA ALA A 51 15.44 19.77 -0.29
C ALA A 51 14.31 20.77 -0.45
N ASP A 52 13.22 20.35 -1.08
CA ASP A 52 12.04 21.19 -1.33
C ASP A 52 11.34 21.58 -0.03
N PHE A 53 11.14 20.62 0.88
CA PHE A 53 10.54 20.93 2.17
C PHE A 53 11.42 21.88 2.99
N LYS A 54 12.75 21.73 2.98
CA LYS A 54 13.66 22.67 3.65
C LYS A 54 13.55 24.08 3.06
N ALA A 55 13.44 24.20 1.73
CA ALA A 55 13.25 25.48 1.06
C ALA A 55 11.90 26.12 1.45
N TYR A 56 10.82 25.36 1.32
CA TYR A 56 9.47 25.76 1.74
C TYR A 56 9.45 26.18 3.22
N TYR A 57 10.02 25.36 4.10
CA TYR A 57 10.07 25.62 5.54
C TYR A 57 10.79 26.92 5.85
N ARG A 58 11.96 27.14 5.24
CA ARG A 58 12.73 28.38 5.42
C ARG A 58 11.93 29.60 4.96
N GLU A 59 11.25 29.50 3.83
CA GLU A 59 10.41 30.59 3.31
C GLU A 59 9.28 30.92 4.28
N VAL A 60 8.43 29.93 4.61
CA VAL A 60 7.20 30.19 5.37
C VAL A 60 7.48 30.57 6.82
N THR A 61 8.61 30.14 7.38
CA THR A 61 8.99 30.45 8.75
C THR A 61 9.86 31.70 8.88
N GLY A 62 10.22 32.36 7.77
CA GLY A 62 11.06 33.55 7.78
C GLY A 62 12.53 33.29 8.14
N GLY A 63 13.05 32.11 7.80
CA GLY A 63 14.49 31.79 7.91
C GLY A 63 14.88 30.71 8.92
N ARG A 64 13.93 29.95 9.49
CA ARG A 64 14.28 28.76 10.29
C ARG A 64 14.66 27.61 9.38
N GLU A 65 15.53 26.76 9.89
CA GLU A 65 15.93 25.51 9.24
C GLU A 65 15.18 24.32 9.85
N VAL A 66 15.13 23.21 9.12
CA VAL A 66 14.59 21.94 9.62
C VAL A 66 15.49 20.78 9.21
N ASN A 67 15.81 19.89 10.16
CA ASN A 67 16.44 18.61 9.88
C ASN A 67 15.39 17.50 9.85
N ILE A 68 15.36 16.69 8.80
CA ILE A 68 14.42 15.58 8.68
C ILE A 68 15.15 14.27 9.05
N THR A 69 14.54 13.48 9.91
CA THR A 69 14.91 12.07 10.13
C THR A 69 13.77 11.21 9.61
N TYR A 70 13.96 10.65 8.42
CA TYR A 70 13.00 9.74 7.82
C TYR A 70 13.26 8.32 8.29
N VAL A 71 12.22 7.66 8.77
CA VAL A 71 12.25 6.30 9.30
C VAL A 71 11.21 5.49 8.55
N THR A 72 11.54 4.24 8.21
CA THR A 72 10.66 3.36 7.43
C THR A 72 10.06 2.23 8.26
N PHE A 73 8.85 1.80 7.91
CA PHE A 73 8.24 0.55 8.37
C PHE A 73 7.69 -0.28 7.22
N ASP A 74 7.71 -1.60 7.41
CA ASP A 74 7.28 -2.56 6.37
C ASP A 74 5.82 -3.00 6.56
N THR A 75 5.26 -2.84 7.77
CA THR A 75 3.85 -3.16 8.05
C THR A 75 3.26 -2.22 9.11
N ASN A 76 1.96 -1.99 9.02
CA ASN A 76 1.20 -1.27 10.04
C ASN A 76 1.39 -1.87 11.45
N GLU A 77 1.48 -3.20 11.60
CA GLU A 77 1.66 -3.86 12.89
C GLU A 77 3.04 -3.57 13.52
N THR A 78 4.10 -3.52 12.71
CA THR A 78 5.45 -3.15 13.21
C THR A 78 5.48 -1.68 13.64
N MET A 79 4.83 -0.80 12.88
CA MET A 79 4.63 0.62 13.23
C MET A 79 3.93 0.78 14.59
N ILE A 80 2.76 0.15 14.76
CA ILE A 80 1.97 0.22 16.01
C ILE A 80 2.80 -0.30 17.19
N THR A 81 3.52 -1.41 17.01
CA THR A 81 4.36 -1.99 18.06
C THR A 81 5.44 -1.01 18.52
N LYS A 82 6.13 -0.36 17.57
CA LYS A 82 7.17 0.62 17.88
C LYS A 82 6.62 1.83 18.63
N LEU A 83 5.47 2.36 18.18
CA LEU A 83 4.81 3.49 18.83
C LEU A 83 4.38 3.17 20.27
N THR A 84 3.80 1.98 20.48
CA THR A 84 3.30 1.56 21.79
C THR A 84 4.41 1.29 22.80
N GLN A 85 5.55 0.74 22.37
CA GLN A 85 6.72 0.46 23.22
C GLN A 85 7.41 1.73 23.76
N GLY A 86 7.31 2.87 23.06
CA GLY A 86 7.63 4.20 23.62
C GLY A 86 9.10 4.63 23.57
N ASP A 87 9.99 3.85 22.95
CA ASP A 87 11.42 4.18 22.85
C ASP A 87 11.76 5.10 21.67
N SER A 88 10.83 5.34 20.75
CA SER A 88 11.01 6.24 19.60
C SER A 88 10.10 7.46 19.68
N ARG A 89 10.68 8.66 19.61
CA ARG A 89 9.92 9.90 19.42
C ARG A 89 9.65 10.08 17.93
N ILE A 90 8.40 9.90 17.53
CA ILE A 90 7.91 10.06 16.15
C ILE A 90 7.03 11.30 16.14
N ASP A 91 7.29 12.26 15.27
CA ASP A 91 6.55 13.52 15.23
C ASP A 91 5.34 13.45 14.30
N VAL A 92 5.48 12.74 13.17
CA VAL A 92 4.42 12.49 12.19
C VAL A 92 4.58 11.10 11.59
N MET A 93 3.46 10.45 11.24
CA MET A 93 3.47 9.12 10.62
C MET A 93 2.36 8.94 9.59
N CYS A 94 2.54 8.07 8.61
CA CYS A 94 1.58 7.81 7.53
C CYS A 94 1.15 6.33 7.44
N PRO A 95 0.31 5.83 8.35
CA PRO A 95 -0.24 4.48 8.26
C PRO A 95 -1.55 4.43 7.45
N SER A 96 -2.01 3.21 7.17
CA SER A 96 -3.28 2.96 6.48
C SER A 96 -4.49 3.18 7.40
N GLU A 97 -5.66 3.43 6.82
CA GLU A 97 -6.86 3.90 7.50
C GLU A 97 -7.33 2.99 8.65
N TYR A 98 -7.23 1.67 8.51
CA TYR A 98 -7.61 0.74 9.59
C TYR A 98 -6.65 0.84 10.79
N ALA A 99 -5.37 1.12 10.53
CA ALA A 99 -4.37 1.31 11.56
C ALA A 99 -4.54 2.67 12.26
N ILE A 100 -4.89 3.71 11.50
CA ILE A 100 -5.33 5.01 12.05
C ILE A 100 -6.54 4.81 12.97
N GLN A 101 -7.56 4.10 12.52
CA GLN A 101 -8.75 3.79 13.32
C GLN A 101 -8.37 3.12 14.64
N LYS A 102 -7.50 2.11 14.59
CA LYS A 102 -7.04 1.40 15.78
C LYS A 102 -6.27 2.30 16.75
N LEU A 103 -5.37 3.13 16.23
CA LEU A 103 -4.59 4.08 17.03
C LEU A 103 -5.48 5.15 17.66
N LEU A 104 -6.47 5.66 16.93
CA LEU A 104 -7.47 6.59 17.42
C LEU A 104 -8.26 5.96 18.57
N ASN A 105 -8.82 4.77 18.36
CA ASN A 105 -9.62 4.07 19.37
C ASN A 105 -8.82 3.77 20.64
N GLU A 106 -7.53 3.48 20.52
CA GLU A 106 -6.64 3.27 21.67
C GLU A 106 -6.12 4.58 22.31
N GLY A 107 -6.46 5.75 21.77
CA GLY A 107 -6.09 7.05 22.32
C GLY A 107 -4.62 7.43 22.07
N TYR A 108 -4.04 6.96 20.96
CA TYR A 108 -2.64 7.23 20.58
C TYR A 108 -2.45 8.39 19.60
N LEU A 109 -3.53 9.05 19.16
CA LEU A 109 -3.46 10.17 18.22
C LEU A 109 -3.93 11.49 18.87
N ASP A 110 -3.30 12.59 18.48
CA ASP A 110 -3.82 13.93 18.73
C ASP A 110 -4.59 14.43 17.50
N PRO A 111 -5.66 15.23 17.68
CA PRO A 111 -6.38 15.82 16.55
C PRO A 111 -5.45 16.74 15.75
N LEU A 112 -5.59 16.68 14.43
CA LEU A 112 -4.92 17.57 13.49
C LEU A 112 -5.76 18.81 13.22
N ASN A 113 -7.07 18.63 13.02
CA ASN A 113 -8.01 19.65 12.59
C ASN A 113 -7.57 20.33 11.28
N TYR A 114 -7.12 19.54 10.31
CA TYR A 114 -6.69 20.04 9.00
C TYR A 114 -7.87 20.50 8.14
N PHE A 115 -9.03 19.86 8.29
CA PHE A 115 -10.26 20.18 7.56
C PHE A 115 -11.23 20.94 8.47
N VAL A 116 -11.21 22.27 8.44
CA VAL A 116 -12.13 23.10 9.25
C VAL A 116 -13.42 23.33 8.47
N LYS A 117 -14.55 22.83 8.99
CA LYS A 117 -15.83 22.67 8.28
C LYS A 117 -16.54 23.96 7.80
N ASP A 118 -16.16 25.15 8.23
CA ASP A 118 -17.00 26.35 8.00
C ASP A 118 -16.28 27.63 7.51
N VAL A 119 -14.94 27.68 7.45
CA VAL A 119 -14.17 28.81 6.87
C VAL A 119 -12.76 28.33 6.56
N ASP A 120 -12.07 28.93 5.57
CA ASP A 120 -10.60 28.94 5.44
C ASP A 120 -9.96 29.64 6.66
N ASN A 121 -10.18 29.12 7.86
CA ASN A 121 -9.54 29.60 9.07
C ASN A 121 -8.56 28.54 9.57
N PRO A 122 -7.33 28.52 9.02
CA PRO A 122 -6.32 27.55 9.41
C PRO A 122 -5.88 27.67 10.87
N SER A 123 -6.42 28.61 11.67
CA SER A 123 -6.03 28.81 13.07
C SER A 123 -6.24 27.60 13.98
N GLU A 124 -7.18 26.70 13.65
CA GLU A 124 -7.35 25.44 14.40
C GLU A 124 -6.25 24.43 14.07
N TYR A 125 -5.73 24.50 12.84
CA TYR A 125 -4.61 23.71 12.38
C TYR A 125 -3.27 24.29 12.84
N ILE A 126 -2.97 25.54 12.50
CA ILE A 126 -1.66 26.18 12.74
C ILE A 126 -1.82 27.68 13.02
N ASP A 127 -0.96 28.23 13.88
CA ASP A 127 -0.88 29.68 14.11
C ASP A 127 -0.17 30.37 12.93
N TYR A 128 -0.90 30.52 11.83
CA TYR A 128 -0.39 31.10 10.58
C TYR A 128 -0.02 32.58 10.69
N THR A 129 -0.40 33.27 11.77
CA THR A 129 -0.10 34.71 11.96
C THR A 129 1.39 34.99 12.11
N LYS A 130 2.18 33.95 12.41
CA LYS A 130 3.64 33.98 12.54
C LYS A 130 4.36 33.52 11.26
N LEU A 131 3.61 33.06 10.27
CA LEU A 131 4.15 32.53 9.02
C LEU A 131 4.07 33.57 7.90
N THR A 132 5.00 33.49 6.97
CA THR A 132 5.08 34.35 5.79
C THR A 132 4.59 33.58 4.57
N ASN A 133 3.74 34.18 3.74
CA ASN A 133 3.20 33.56 2.51
C ASN A 133 2.57 32.17 2.71
N TYR A 134 2.15 31.82 3.93
CA TYR A 134 1.57 30.51 4.20
C TYR A 134 0.22 30.37 3.50
N VAL A 135 0.11 29.36 2.65
CA VAL A 135 -1.13 28.89 2.04
C VAL A 135 -1.52 27.57 2.68
N HIS A 136 -2.76 27.47 3.12
CA HIS A 136 -3.30 26.24 3.67
C HIS A 136 -3.90 25.39 2.54
N ASN A 137 -3.40 24.18 2.36
CA ASN A 137 -3.67 23.35 1.19
C ASN A 137 -4.82 22.35 1.37
N SER A 138 -5.68 22.54 2.37
CA SER A 138 -6.81 21.61 2.60
C SER A 138 -7.83 21.62 1.46
N GLY A 139 -7.96 22.73 0.72
CA GLY A 139 -8.80 22.82 -0.47
C GLY A 139 -8.33 21.97 -1.66
N ASN A 140 -7.05 21.59 -1.68
CA ASN A 140 -6.48 20.74 -2.75
C ASN A 140 -6.88 19.27 -2.60
N VAL A 141 -7.19 18.81 -1.39
CA VAL A 141 -7.59 17.42 -1.12
C VAL A 141 -8.99 17.16 -1.68
N ASP A 142 -9.18 15.99 -2.29
CA ASP A 142 -10.48 15.58 -2.85
C ASP A 142 -11.55 15.48 -1.77
N ASN A 143 -12.63 16.24 -1.94
CA ASN A 143 -13.74 16.26 -1.00
C ASN A 143 -14.40 14.88 -0.92
N HIS A 144 -14.50 14.14 -2.02
CA HIS A 144 -15.08 12.81 -2.03
C HIS A 144 -14.32 11.85 -1.11
N ILE A 145 -12.99 11.94 -1.07
CA ILE A 145 -12.15 11.16 -0.17
C ILE A 145 -12.41 11.56 1.28
N THR A 146 -12.41 12.86 1.57
CA THR A 146 -12.68 13.35 2.94
C THR A 146 -14.09 12.99 3.44
N GLU A 147 -15.09 12.98 2.55
CA GLU A 147 -16.47 12.58 2.85
C GLU A 147 -16.59 11.07 3.05
N MET A 148 -15.91 10.28 2.22
CA MET A 148 -15.86 8.82 2.35
C MET A 148 -15.23 8.43 3.69
N ILE A 149 -14.06 8.99 4.04
CA ILE A 149 -13.40 8.77 5.33
C ILE A 149 -14.25 9.29 6.49
N GLY A 150 -14.78 10.51 6.36
CA GLY A 150 -15.60 11.16 7.37
C GLY A 150 -16.87 10.38 7.70
N SER A 151 -17.55 9.83 6.70
CA SER A 151 -18.75 8.98 6.90
C SER A 151 -18.38 7.55 7.33
N GLY A 152 -17.37 6.97 6.69
CA GLY A 152 -16.90 5.60 6.92
C GLY A 152 -16.24 5.40 8.29
N PHE A 153 -15.74 6.47 8.91
CA PHE A 153 -15.09 6.41 10.23
C PHE A 153 -15.60 7.53 11.17
N ALA A 154 -16.87 7.89 11.07
CA ALA A 154 -17.53 8.77 12.05
C ALA A 154 -17.70 8.09 13.41
N ASN A 155 -17.86 8.88 14.47
CA ASN A 155 -18.28 8.44 15.81
C ASN A 155 -17.43 7.30 16.42
N GLN A 156 -16.11 7.35 16.23
CA GLN A 156 -15.17 6.40 16.81
C GLN A 156 -15.13 6.51 18.33
N THR A 157 -15.01 5.37 19.02
CA THR A 157 -14.93 5.31 20.47
C THR A 157 -13.48 5.37 20.91
N VAL A 158 -13.08 6.48 21.53
CA VAL A 158 -11.71 6.70 22.00
C VAL A 158 -11.56 6.28 23.47
N LYS A 159 -10.61 5.39 23.73
CA LYS A 159 -10.31 4.89 25.07
C LYS A 159 -9.94 6.03 26.02
N GLY A 160 -10.69 6.11 27.12
CA GLY A 160 -10.48 7.14 28.14
C GLY A 160 -11.20 8.47 27.86
N GLN A 161 -11.95 8.56 26.76
CA GLN A 161 -12.80 9.71 26.45
C GLN A 161 -14.28 9.31 26.52
N SER A 162 -15.13 10.26 26.90
CA SER A 162 -16.60 10.06 26.96
C SER A 162 -17.31 10.44 25.66
N GLU A 163 -16.68 11.29 24.86
CA GLU A 163 -17.20 11.76 23.57
C GLU A 163 -16.60 10.90 22.45
N THR A 164 -17.36 10.77 21.37
CA THR A 164 -16.89 10.11 20.15
C THR A 164 -16.06 11.06 19.30
N ALA A 165 -15.19 10.52 18.46
CA ALA A 165 -14.33 11.28 17.56
C ALA A 165 -14.56 10.89 16.09
N ASP A 166 -14.45 11.83 15.17
CA ASP A 166 -14.46 11.53 13.74
C ASP A 166 -13.01 11.39 13.26
N MET A 167 -12.69 10.30 12.55
CA MET A 167 -11.30 10.00 12.19
C MET A 167 -10.66 11.07 11.29
N ILE A 168 -11.47 11.72 10.44
CA ILE A 168 -11.02 12.79 9.54
C ILE A 168 -10.43 14.01 10.29
N ASP A 169 -10.78 14.22 11.57
CA ASP A 169 -10.19 15.29 12.39
C ASP A 169 -8.75 14.96 12.85
N TYR A 170 -8.33 13.69 12.73
CA TYR A 170 -7.05 13.17 13.21
C TYR A 170 -6.08 12.82 12.09
N MET A 171 -6.52 12.84 10.84
CA MET A 171 -5.72 12.44 9.69
C MET A 171 -5.83 13.38 8.50
N VAL A 172 -4.81 13.39 7.65
CA VAL A 172 -4.84 14.01 6.31
C VAL A 172 -4.53 12.91 5.29
N PRO A 173 -5.47 12.58 4.36
CA PRO A 173 -5.22 11.57 3.34
C PRO A 173 -3.98 11.94 2.50
N TYR A 174 -3.18 10.95 2.15
CA TYR A 174 -1.93 11.14 1.40
C TYR A 174 -2.03 10.48 0.02
N MET A 175 -1.97 9.15 -0.01
CA MET A 175 -2.09 8.33 -1.21
C MET A 175 -3.21 7.31 -1.01
N TYR A 176 -3.80 6.85 -2.11
CA TYR A 176 -4.82 5.82 -2.11
C TYR A 176 -4.63 4.86 -3.27
N GLY A 177 -5.20 3.66 -3.11
CA GLY A 177 -5.21 2.63 -4.15
C GLY A 177 -6.49 1.81 -4.11
N THR A 178 -6.70 1.01 -5.15
CA THR A 178 -7.80 0.05 -5.23
C THR A 178 -7.29 -1.36 -5.35
N LEU A 179 -8.12 -2.33 -4.94
CA LEU A 179 -7.84 -3.75 -5.12
C LEU A 179 -8.51 -4.22 -6.41
N GLY A 180 -7.77 -4.93 -7.25
CA GLY A 180 -8.26 -5.35 -8.55
C GLY A 180 -7.44 -6.49 -9.12
N VAL A 181 -7.53 -6.67 -10.43
CA VAL A 181 -6.94 -7.80 -11.13
C VAL A 181 -5.93 -7.31 -12.14
N LEU A 182 -4.64 -7.53 -11.89
CA LEU A 182 -3.61 -7.39 -12.91
C LEU A 182 -3.68 -8.62 -13.81
N TYR A 183 -3.73 -8.42 -15.12
CA TYR A 183 -3.83 -9.52 -16.07
C TYR A 183 -3.00 -9.28 -17.32
N ASN A 184 -2.59 -10.38 -17.96
CA ASN A 184 -1.98 -10.33 -19.27
C ASN A 184 -3.07 -10.18 -20.35
N ARG A 185 -3.17 -8.98 -20.93
CA ARG A 185 -4.17 -8.62 -21.94
C ARG A 185 -3.97 -9.38 -23.24
N ALA A 186 -2.72 -9.62 -23.66
CA ALA A 186 -2.43 -10.39 -24.87
C ALA A 186 -2.94 -11.83 -24.72
N GLU A 187 -2.70 -12.46 -23.57
CA GLU A 187 -3.23 -13.78 -23.26
C GLU A 187 -4.76 -13.80 -23.20
N PHE A 188 -5.39 -12.81 -22.56
CA PHE A 188 -6.86 -12.72 -22.55
C PHE A 188 -7.45 -12.64 -23.96
N ARG A 189 -6.82 -11.86 -24.86
CA ARG A 189 -7.19 -11.82 -26.29
C ARG A 189 -7.03 -13.20 -26.96
N ARG A 190 -5.89 -13.87 -26.76
CA ARG A 190 -5.62 -15.22 -27.29
C ARG A 190 -6.67 -16.24 -26.85
N LEU A 191 -7.07 -16.17 -25.58
CA LEU A 191 -8.05 -17.06 -24.96
C LEU A 191 -9.49 -16.70 -25.33
N GLY A 192 -9.72 -15.59 -26.05
CA GLY A 192 -11.05 -15.10 -26.39
C GLY A 192 -11.83 -14.55 -25.18
N ILE A 193 -11.12 -14.16 -24.12
CA ILE A 193 -11.69 -13.58 -22.90
C ILE A 193 -11.76 -12.06 -23.07
N GLY A 194 -12.79 -11.58 -23.78
CA GLY A 194 -13.00 -10.16 -23.99
C GLY A 194 -13.79 -9.48 -22.88
N ARG A 195 -14.10 -8.19 -23.12
CA ARG A 195 -14.91 -7.32 -22.26
C ARG A 195 -16.12 -8.00 -21.62
N GLU A 196 -16.93 -8.70 -22.42
CA GLU A 196 -18.17 -9.34 -21.94
C GLU A 196 -17.87 -10.46 -20.94
N GLN A 197 -16.89 -11.31 -21.24
CA GLN A 197 -16.48 -12.42 -20.38
C GLN A 197 -15.87 -11.88 -19.08
N MET A 198 -15.01 -10.86 -19.16
CA MET A 198 -14.40 -10.23 -17.98
C MET A 198 -15.44 -9.58 -17.08
N ASN A 199 -16.33 -8.75 -17.62
CA ASN A 199 -17.35 -8.08 -16.82
C ASN A 199 -18.38 -9.06 -16.23
N LYS A 200 -18.61 -10.21 -16.88
CA LYS A 200 -19.49 -11.26 -16.35
C LYS A 200 -18.83 -12.09 -15.24
N ALA A 201 -17.55 -12.43 -15.40
CA ALA A 201 -16.77 -13.14 -14.40
C ALA A 201 -16.49 -12.26 -13.17
N ASN A 202 -16.13 -11.00 -13.40
CA ASN A 202 -15.79 -9.99 -12.41
C ASN A 202 -14.77 -10.51 -11.37
N TRP A 203 -15.10 -10.60 -10.06
CA TRP A 203 -14.16 -11.21 -9.09
C TRP A 203 -13.95 -12.71 -9.30
N GLY A 204 -14.85 -13.37 -10.02
CA GLY A 204 -14.74 -14.76 -10.46
C GLY A 204 -13.51 -15.04 -11.34
N ILE A 205 -12.87 -14.02 -11.93
CA ILE A 205 -11.60 -14.18 -12.67
C ILE A 205 -10.54 -14.86 -11.77
N LEU A 206 -10.44 -14.46 -10.50
CA LEU A 206 -9.50 -15.03 -9.53
C LEU A 206 -9.86 -16.47 -9.10
N PHE A 207 -11.08 -16.93 -9.42
CA PHE A 207 -11.59 -18.26 -9.08
C PHE A 207 -11.78 -19.14 -10.32
N ASN A 208 -11.36 -18.66 -11.49
CA ASN A 208 -11.65 -19.25 -12.79
C ASN A 208 -13.15 -19.56 -12.98
N ASP A 209 -14.02 -18.66 -12.53
CA ASP A 209 -15.48 -18.75 -12.63
C ASP A 209 -15.97 -17.71 -13.66
N SER A 210 -16.59 -18.16 -14.75
CA SER A 210 -17.09 -17.28 -15.82
C SER A 210 -18.33 -16.45 -15.43
N GLY A 211 -18.93 -16.73 -14.26
CA GLY A 211 -20.26 -16.25 -13.91
C GLY A 211 -21.40 -17.03 -14.57
N GLU A 212 -21.09 -18.00 -15.44
CA GLU A 212 -22.07 -18.89 -16.05
C GLU A 212 -22.20 -20.22 -15.32
N ARG A 213 -23.37 -20.85 -15.47
CA ARG A 213 -23.70 -22.13 -14.87
C ARG A 213 -24.27 -23.07 -15.93
N THR A 214 -23.95 -24.35 -15.81
CA THR A 214 -24.62 -25.41 -16.59
C THR A 214 -26.08 -25.56 -16.16
N ASP A 215 -26.88 -26.32 -16.93
CA ASP A 215 -28.27 -26.66 -16.56
C ASP A 215 -28.38 -27.36 -15.19
N SER A 216 -27.30 -28.05 -14.75
CA SER A 216 -27.19 -28.68 -13.44
C SER A 216 -26.71 -27.74 -12.33
N GLY A 217 -26.41 -26.47 -12.65
CA GLY A 217 -25.94 -25.47 -11.70
C GLY A 217 -24.45 -25.51 -11.41
N GLU A 218 -23.65 -26.27 -12.17
CA GLU A 218 -22.20 -26.33 -12.03
C GLU A 218 -21.54 -25.09 -12.65
N ILE A 219 -20.45 -24.60 -12.04
CA ILE A 219 -19.65 -23.48 -12.55
C ILE A 219 -19.09 -23.83 -13.93
N ILE A 220 -19.28 -22.92 -14.89
CA ILE A 220 -18.55 -22.96 -16.16
C ILE A 220 -17.25 -22.18 -15.96
N PRO A 221 -16.07 -22.79 -16.19
CA PRO A 221 -14.82 -22.09 -16.00
C PRO A 221 -14.67 -20.93 -16.98
N LEU A 222 -13.96 -19.87 -16.59
CA LEU A 222 -13.67 -18.74 -17.48
C LEU A 222 -12.81 -19.20 -18.66
N HIS A 223 -11.73 -19.92 -18.39
CA HIS A 223 -10.98 -20.66 -19.40
C HIS A 223 -10.16 -21.79 -18.76
N GLU A 224 -10.00 -22.92 -19.43
CA GLU A 224 -9.25 -24.07 -18.87
C GLU A 224 -7.78 -23.73 -18.58
N GLU A 225 -7.15 -22.92 -19.44
CA GLU A 225 -5.76 -22.47 -19.32
C GLU A 225 -5.50 -21.53 -18.13
N LEU A 226 -6.52 -20.93 -17.51
CA LEU A 226 -6.32 -20.13 -16.29
C LEU A 226 -5.99 -20.99 -15.07
N THR A 227 -6.38 -22.27 -15.09
CA THR A 227 -6.10 -23.21 -13.99
C THR A 227 -4.59 -23.38 -13.82
N GLY A 228 -4.08 -23.00 -12.64
CA GLY A 228 -2.66 -23.04 -12.32
C GLY A 228 -1.86 -21.85 -12.88
N ASN A 229 -2.53 -20.81 -13.38
CA ASN A 229 -1.93 -19.55 -13.84
C ASN A 229 -2.57 -18.31 -13.16
N ILE A 230 -3.22 -18.50 -12.02
CA ILE A 230 -3.78 -17.41 -11.18
C ILE A 230 -2.93 -17.24 -9.92
N LEU A 231 -2.50 -16.02 -9.66
CA LEU A 231 -1.87 -15.58 -8.42
C LEU A 231 -2.89 -14.90 -7.52
N MET A 232 -2.68 -15.01 -6.21
CA MET A 232 -3.50 -14.39 -5.18
C MET A 232 -2.56 -13.81 -4.11
N LYS A 233 -2.84 -12.60 -3.59
CA LYS A 233 -2.00 -12.00 -2.56
C LYS A 233 -1.95 -12.84 -1.28
N ASP A 234 -0.77 -13.02 -0.68
CA ASP A 234 -0.57 -13.42 0.73
C ASP A 234 -0.82 -12.25 1.68
N SER A 235 -1.89 -11.50 1.38
CA SER A 235 -2.49 -10.46 2.21
C SER A 235 -3.83 -10.97 2.74
N ILE A 236 -3.89 -11.14 4.06
CA ILE A 236 -5.04 -11.72 4.77
C ILE A 236 -6.33 -10.95 4.47
N ARG A 237 -6.25 -9.61 4.52
CA ARG A 237 -7.45 -8.76 4.41
C ARG A 237 -7.89 -8.63 2.96
N ASP A 238 -6.95 -8.46 2.04
CA ASP A 238 -7.25 -8.25 0.61
C ASP A 238 -7.83 -9.52 -0.02
N SER A 239 -7.20 -10.66 0.24
CA SER A 239 -7.75 -11.96 -0.21
C SER A 239 -9.09 -12.28 0.43
N TYR A 240 -9.34 -11.83 1.67
CA TYR A 240 -10.64 -11.97 2.32
C TYR A 240 -11.72 -11.10 1.63
N ALA A 241 -11.41 -9.85 1.32
CA ALA A 241 -12.33 -8.97 0.59
C ALA A 241 -12.66 -9.50 -0.81
N ALA A 242 -11.65 -9.81 -1.63
CA ALA A 242 -11.85 -10.37 -2.97
C ALA A 242 -12.74 -11.63 -2.92
N THR A 243 -12.51 -12.49 -1.92
CA THR A 243 -13.34 -13.70 -1.71
C THR A 243 -14.79 -13.36 -1.37
N LEU A 244 -15.03 -12.37 -0.52
CA LEU A 244 -16.39 -11.96 -0.15
C LEU A 244 -17.16 -11.38 -1.32
N PHE A 245 -16.50 -10.54 -2.13
CA PHE A 245 -17.11 -10.02 -3.35
C PHE A 245 -17.50 -11.15 -4.30
N TYR A 246 -16.58 -12.07 -4.57
CA TYR A 246 -16.87 -13.27 -5.36
C TYR A 246 -18.03 -14.11 -4.81
N LEU A 247 -18.09 -14.32 -3.48
CA LEU A 247 -19.13 -15.11 -2.84
C LEU A 247 -20.53 -14.48 -3.01
N VAL A 248 -20.65 -13.15 -2.97
CA VAL A 248 -21.91 -12.46 -3.27
C VAL A 248 -22.25 -12.60 -4.74
N GLU A 249 -21.32 -12.29 -5.64
CA GLU A 249 -21.54 -12.30 -7.10
C GLU A 249 -21.93 -13.66 -7.66
N SER A 250 -21.29 -14.72 -7.14
CA SER A 250 -21.54 -16.10 -7.56
C SER A 250 -22.89 -16.65 -7.07
N GLY A 251 -23.64 -15.88 -6.28
CA GLY A 251 -24.90 -16.29 -5.64
C GLY A 251 -24.70 -17.27 -4.48
N ARG A 252 -23.45 -17.53 -4.05
CA ARG A 252 -23.15 -18.47 -2.96
C ARG A 252 -23.63 -17.97 -1.61
N LEU A 253 -23.91 -16.67 -1.48
CA LEU A 253 -24.50 -16.05 -0.29
C LEU A 253 -26.01 -15.82 -0.38
N ASP A 254 -26.67 -16.27 -1.46
CA ASP A 254 -28.09 -16.06 -1.65
C ASP A 254 -28.93 -16.74 -0.57
N GLY A 255 -29.79 -15.94 0.08
CA GLY A 255 -30.64 -16.39 1.18
C GLY A 255 -29.89 -16.68 2.49
N LEU A 256 -28.57 -16.43 2.55
CA LEU A 256 -27.79 -16.55 3.77
C LEU A 256 -27.76 -15.21 4.53
N THR A 257 -27.57 -15.31 5.85
CA THR A 257 -27.44 -14.15 6.73
C THR A 257 -26.17 -14.25 7.55
N THR A 258 -25.65 -13.08 7.92
CA THR A 258 -24.65 -12.92 8.97
C THR A 258 -25.17 -13.43 10.31
N SER A 259 -24.27 -13.58 11.28
CA SER A 259 -24.63 -13.99 12.65
C SER A 259 -25.63 -13.05 13.34
N ASP A 260 -25.72 -11.78 12.91
CA ASP A 260 -26.66 -10.79 13.44
C ASP A 260 -28.01 -10.73 12.67
N GLY A 261 -28.16 -11.55 11.62
CA GLY A 261 -29.39 -11.70 10.85
C GLY A 261 -29.52 -10.77 9.64
N ARG A 262 -28.49 -9.97 9.31
CA ARG A 262 -28.47 -9.21 8.06
C ARG A 262 -28.20 -10.11 6.86
N GLU A 263 -28.96 -9.95 5.79
CA GLU A 263 -28.76 -10.64 4.50
C GLU A 263 -27.54 -10.09 3.75
N TYR A 264 -26.66 -10.97 3.27
CA TYR A 264 -25.44 -10.54 2.55
C TYR A 264 -25.75 -9.79 1.25
N SER A 265 -26.75 -10.24 0.49
CA SER A 265 -27.13 -9.62 -0.79
C SER A 265 -27.67 -8.20 -0.68
N LYS A 266 -27.92 -7.71 0.55
CA LYS A 266 -28.38 -6.33 0.81
C LYS A 266 -27.27 -5.42 1.34
N MET A 267 -26.08 -5.96 1.59
CA MET A 267 -24.94 -5.21 2.10
C MET A 267 -24.23 -4.47 0.97
N ASN A 268 -23.77 -3.26 1.25
CA ASN A 268 -22.81 -2.57 0.37
C ASN A 268 -21.40 -3.15 0.54
N GLY A 269 -20.46 -2.76 -0.33
CA GLY A 269 -19.08 -3.28 -0.32
C GLY A 269 -18.38 -3.11 1.04
N ALA A 270 -18.54 -1.94 1.68
CA ALA A 270 -17.95 -1.68 3.00
C ALA A 270 -18.58 -2.55 4.12
N GLU A 271 -19.88 -2.79 4.09
CA GLU A 271 -20.54 -3.67 5.05
C GLU A 271 -20.11 -5.13 4.89
N LEU A 272 -19.90 -5.58 3.65
CA LEU A 272 -19.46 -6.94 3.32
C LEU A 272 -18.05 -7.21 3.85
N ILE A 273 -17.05 -6.44 3.42
CA ILE A 273 -15.64 -6.71 3.74
C ILE A 273 -15.31 -6.54 5.23
N ASN A 274 -16.16 -5.81 5.96
CA ASN A 274 -16.06 -5.63 7.40
C ASN A 274 -16.92 -6.62 8.20
N CYS A 275 -17.64 -7.53 7.52
CA CYS A 275 -18.35 -8.62 8.16
C CYS A 275 -17.36 -9.76 8.47
N VAL A 276 -16.97 -9.87 9.74
CA VAL A 276 -16.00 -10.88 10.23
C VAL A 276 -16.60 -11.76 11.31
N ASP A 277 -17.85 -12.19 11.14
CA ASP A 277 -18.48 -13.18 12.02
C ASP A 277 -18.14 -14.62 11.63
N ASP A 278 -18.38 -15.56 12.54
CA ASP A 278 -17.95 -16.95 12.38
C ASP A 278 -18.52 -17.62 11.11
N ASN A 279 -19.76 -17.28 10.70
CA ASN A 279 -20.35 -17.83 9.49
C ASN A 279 -19.62 -17.31 8.24
N THR A 280 -19.38 -16.00 8.19
CA THR A 280 -18.68 -15.33 7.08
C THR A 280 -17.26 -15.86 6.92
N ILE A 281 -16.54 -15.99 8.03
CA ILE A 281 -15.17 -16.52 8.06
C ILE A 281 -15.15 -17.96 7.54
N GLU A 282 -16.10 -18.80 7.94
CA GLU A 282 -16.17 -20.18 7.48
C GLU A 282 -16.47 -20.28 5.97
N LEU A 283 -17.38 -19.45 5.46
CA LEU A 283 -17.71 -19.39 4.03
C LEU A 283 -16.49 -18.97 3.20
N CYS A 284 -15.76 -17.94 3.65
CA CYS A 284 -14.52 -17.51 2.99
C CYS A 284 -13.45 -18.61 3.03
N LYS A 285 -13.29 -19.30 4.17
CA LYS A 285 -12.36 -20.43 4.30
C LYS A 285 -12.64 -21.51 3.27
N GLN A 286 -13.91 -21.85 3.06
CA GLN A 286 -14.32 -22.87 2.10
C GLN A 286 -13.98 -22.44 0.67
N ALA A 287 -14.39 -21.22 0.28
CA ALA A 287 -14.10 -20.68 -1.05
C ALA A 287 -12.60 -20.60 -1.34
N LEU A 288 -11.79 -20.09 -0.40
CA LEU A 288 -10.33 -20.02 -0.56
C LEU A 288 -9.69 -21.41 -0.60
N THR A 289 -10.24 -22.40 0.10
CA THR A 289 -9.74 -23.78 0.05
C THR A 289 -10.04 -24.43 -1.30
N GLU A 290 -11.22 -24.17 -1.88
CA GLU A 290 -11.61 -24.62 -3.22
C GLU A 290 -10.80 -23.92 -4.32
N GLN A 291 -10.52 -22.62 -4.16
CA GLN A 291 -9.75 -21.82 -5.11
C GLN A 291 -8.34 -22.38 -5.35
N LYS A 292 -7.74 -23.05 -4.37
CA LYS A 292 -6.35 -23.55 -4.46
C LYS A 292 -6.07 -24.41 -5.69
N ASP A 293 -7.07 -25.16 -6.15
CA ASP A 293 -6.91 -26.01 -7.33
C ASP A 293 -6.78 -25.17 -8.62
N GLN A 294 -7.14 -23.88 -8.57
CA GLN A 294 -7.00 -22.90 -9.66
C GLN A 294 -5.69 -22.09 -9.59
N LEU A 295 -5.02 -22.04 -8.43
CA LEU A 295 -3.91 -21.12 -8.22
C LEU A 295 -2.57 -21.67 -8.72
N PHE A 296 -1.75 -20.79 -9.27
CA PHE A 296 -0.31 -20.98 -9.39
C PHE A 296 0.36 -20.89 -8.01
N GLY A 297 -0.02 -19.90 -7.20
CA GLY A 297 0.54 -19.68 -5.88
C GLY A 297 -0.04 -18.46 -5.17
N TYR A 298 0.43 -18.23 -3.94
CA TYR A 298 0.24 -16.96 -3.25
C TYR A 298 1.52 -16.14 -3.32
N GLU A 299 1.41 -14.83 -3.54
CA GLU A 299 2.54 -13.91 -3.68
C GLU A 299 2.35 -12.63 -2.85
N VAL A 300 3.40 -11.82 -2.66
CA VAL A 300 3.28 -10.55 -1.90
C VAL A 300 3.68 -9.38 -2.78
N ASP A 301 4.88 -9.43 -3.39
CA ASP A 301 5.42 -8.34 -4.21
C ASP A 301 6.01 -8.82 -5.55
N PHE A 302 5.79 -10.08 -5.95
CA PHE A 302 6.44 -10.68 -7.12
C PHE A 302 5.47 -10.98 -8.26
N GLY A 303 4.17 -10.73 -8.09
CA GLY A 303 3.16 -11.10 -9.06
C GLY A 303 3.37 -10.44 -10.43
N LYS A 304 3.79 -9.17 -10.46
CA LYS A 304 4.13 -8.48 -11.71
C LYS A 304 5.24 -9.22 -12.48
N ASP A 305 6.31 -9.62 -11.80
CA ASP A 305 7.45 -10.30 -12.41
C ASP A 305 7.04 -11.68 -12.95
N ASP A 306 6.13 -12.38 -12.27
CA ASP A 306 5.62 -13.68 -12.70
C ASP A 306 4.70 -13.55 -13.92
N LEU A 307 3.91 -12.47 -14.02
CA LEU A 307 3.11 -12.16 -15.22
C LEU A 307 4.02 -11.78 -16.39
N LEU A 308 5.02 -10.92 -16.15
CA LEU A 308 6.07 -10.54 -17.11
C LEU A 308 7.01 -11.70 -17.50
N LYS A 309 6.98 -12.83 -16.80
CA LYS A 309 7.75 -14.04 -17.18
C LYS A 309 6.84 -15.12 -17.78
N GLY A 310 5.54 -14.86 -17.90
CA GLY A 310 4.55 -15.83 -18.38
C GLY A 310 4.37 -17.04 -17.44
N ASN A 311 4.75 -16.90 -16.17
CA ASN A 311 4.54 -17.92 -15.15
C ASN A 311 3.07 -18.00 -14.73
N ALA A 312 2.39 -16.85 -14.73
CA ALA A 312 0.97 -16.67 -14.47
C ALA A 312 0.35 -15.69 -15.48
N ILE A 313 -0.98 -15.67 -15.56
CA ILE A 313 -1.75 -14.83 -16.49
C ILE A 313 -2.53 -13.76 -15.71
N VAL A 314 -2.89 -14.06 -14.45
CA VAL A 314 -3.77 -13.24 -13.61
C VAL A 314 -3.15 -13.12 -12.23
N ASP A 315 -3.22 -11.94 -11.63
CA ASP A 315 -2.83 -11.67 -10.25
C ASP A 315 -3.84 -10.74 -9.56
N LEU A 316 -4.07 -10.97 -8.27
CA LEU A 316 -4.76 -10.02 -7.41
C LEU A 316 -3.76 -8.91 -7.07
N ALA A 317 -3.98 -7.69 -7.52
CA ALA A 317 -2.98 -6.64 -7.40
C ALA A 317 -3.53 -5.37 -6.75
N TRP A 318 -2.61 -4.63 -6.13
CA TRP A 318 -2.86 -3.25 -5.75
C TRP A 318 -2.64 -2.33 -6.94
N SER A 319 -3.51 -1.34 -7.14
CA SER A 319 -3.45 -0.48 -8.33
C SER A 319 -2.13 0.25 -8.52
N GLY A 320 -1.49 0.69 -7.42
CA GLY A 320 -0.19 1.37 -7.47
C GLY A 320 1.01 0.45 -7.72
N ASP A 321 0.90 -0.86 -7.48
CA ASP A 321 1.93 -1.82 -7.91
C ASP A 321 1.74 -2.22 -9.37
N ALA A 322 0.48 -2.28 -9.81
CA ALA A 322 0.10 -2.63 -11.16
C ALA A 322 0.53 -1.56 -12.17
N ILE A 323 0.57 -0.29 -11.76
CA ILE A 323 0.83 0.83 -12.65
C ILE A 323 2.14 0.73 -13.42
N TYR A 324 3.27 0.50 -12.73
CA TYR A 324 4.56 0.38 -13.37
C TYR A 324 4.57 -0.79 -14.33
N ALA A 325 3.97 -1.91 -13.94
CA ALA A 325 3.89 -3.09 -14.78
C ALA A 325 3.03 -2.86 -16.05
N VAL A 326 2.01 -1.98 -15.97
CA VAL A 326 1.17 -1.60 -17.10
C VAL A 326 1.87 -0.58 -17.99
N GLU A 327 2.41 0.51 -17.42
CA GLU A 327 3.14 1.57 -18.16
C GLU A 327 4.39 1.01 -18.85
N GLU A 328 5.20 0.18 -18.18
CA GLU A 328 6.35 -0.53 -18.78
C GLU A 328 5.94 -1.52 -19.89
N SER A 329 4.66 -1.85 -20.02
CA SER A 329 4.16 -2.74 -21.08
C SER A 329 3.65 -2.00 -22.33
N TRP A 330 3.55 -0.67 -22.26
CA TRP A 330 2.95 0.21 -23.30
C TRP A 330 3.87 0.54 -24.48
N HIS A 331 4.63 -0.43 -24.99
CA HIS A 331 5.36 -0.23 -26.25
C HIS A 331 4.41 -0.32 -27.46
N GLU A 332 4.76 0.35 -28.57
CA GLU A 332 4.02 0.21 -29.83
C GLU A 332 4.05 -1.24 -30.31
N HIS A 333 2.90 -1.91 -30.24
CA HIS A 333 2.75 -3.29 -30.70
C HIS A 333 2.01 -3.33 -32.05
N GLU A 334 2.58 -4.02 -33.05
CA GLU A 334 1.87 -4.28 -34.30
C GLU A 334 0.85 -5.42 -34.11
N TRP A 335 -0.44 -5.10 -34.28
CA TRP A 335 -1.54 -6.05 -34.22
C TRP A 335 -2.03 -6.43 -35.61
N ASP A 336 -2.27 -7.72 -35.84
CA ASP A 336 -2.92 -8.18 -37.06
C ASP A 336 -4.42 -7.88 -37.09
N SER A 337 -5.06 -8.08 -38.25
CA SER A 337 -6.50 -7.83 -38.43
C SER A 337 -7.42 -8.75 -37.61
N GLU A 338 -6.86 -9.77 -36.97
CA GLU A 338 -7.56 -10.73 -36.10
C GLU A 338 -7.33 -10.41 -34.62
N GLY A 339 -6.58 -9.35 -34.30
CA GLY A 339 -6.30 -8.91 -32.93
C GLY A 339 -5.15 -9.66 -32.26
N ASN A 340 -4.32 -10.37 -33.02
CA ASN A 340 -3.13 -11.05 -32.50
C ASN A 340 -1.89 -10.16 -32.67
N CYS A 341 -0.96 -10.22 -31.71
CA CYS A 341 0.34 -9.58 -31.81
C CYS A 341 1.43 -10.66 -31.82
N SER A 342 2.26 -10.75 -32.86
CA SER A 342 3.24 -11.85 -32.98
C SER A 342 4.45 -11.72 -32.04
N VAL A 343 4.65 -10.56 -31.42
CA VAL A 343 5.78 -10.26 -30.51
C VAL A 343 5.33 -10.10 -29.05
N CYS A 344 4.03 -9.96 -28.78
CA CYS A 344 3.48 -9.77 -27.43
C CYS A 344 3.26 -11.10 -26.68
N TYR A 345 3.94 -12.17 -27.10
CA TYR A 345 3.80 -13.50 -26.53
C TYR A 345 5.18 -14.10 -26.27
N VAL A 346 5.55 -14.19 -25.00
CA VAL A 346 6.62 -15.08 -24.58
C VAL A 346 6.00 -16.41 -24.20
N ALA A 347 6.36 -17.45 -24.95
CA ALA A 347 5.98 -18.80 -24.58
C ALA A 347 6.59 -19.14 -23.22
N LYS A 348 5.84 -19.84 -22.37
CA LYS A 348 6.35 -20.42 -21.11
C LYS A 348 7.66 -21.17 -21.43
N ASN A 349 8.80 -20.65 -20.95
CA ASN A 349 10.20 -21.06 -21.19
C ASN A 349 11.02 -20.33 -22.29
N ASP A 350 10.54 -19.26 -22.91
CA ASP A 350 11.26 -18.47 -23.95
C ASP A 350 11.77 -17.12 -23.42
N VAL A 351 12.30 -17.08 -22.20
CA VAL A 351 13.07 -15.92 -21.71
C VAL A 351 14.43 -15.94 -22.42
N THR A 352 14.59 -15.13 -23.46
CA THR A 352 15.68 -15.28 -24.46
C THR A 352 16.96 -14.46 -24.19
N GLY A 353 17.19 -13.97 -22.98
CA GLY A 353 18.49 -13.43 -22.55
C GLY A 353 19.48 -14.50 -22.05
N GLU A 354 20.80 -14.32 -22.25
CA GLU A 354 21.86 -15.17 -21.64
C GLU A 354 21.89 -15.09 -20.09
N ASP A 355 21.10 -14.18 -19.53
CA ASP A 355 20.98 -13.71 -18.15
C ASP A 355 19.58 -13.92 -17.55
N GLY A 356 18.57 -14.27 -18.36
CA GLY A 356 17.18 -14.42 -17.90
C GLY A 356 16.39 -13.10 -17.78
N GLU A 357 16.85 -12.04 -18.45
CA GLU A 357 16.08 -10.80 -18.63
C GLU A 357 15.01 -11.01 -19.72
N VAL A 358 13.82 -10.44 -19.48
CA VAL A 358 12.71 -10.38 -20.44
C VAL A 358 12.98 -9.16 -21.31
N GLU A 359 12.96 -9.30 -22.65
CA GLU A 359 13.15 -8.13 -23.51
C GLU A 359 11.91 -7.21 -23.44
N GLU A 360 12.17 -5.91 -23.49
CA GLU A 360 11.17 -4.84 -23.47
C GLU A 360 10.19 -5.01 -24.66
N GLY A 361 8.88 -5.15 -24.38
CA GLY A 361 7.83 -5.33 -25.40
C GLY A 361 7.18 -6.72 -25.54
N ASP A 362 7.52 -7.67 -24.68
CA ASP A 362 7.11 -9.07 -24.81
C ASP A 362 5.75 -9.43 -24.15
N TYR A 363 5.18 -8.49 -23.38
CA TYR A 363 3.94 -8.66 -22.61
C TYR A 363 3.11 -7.38 -22.66
N ILE A 364 1.79 -7.52 -22.58
CA ILE A 364 0.88 -6.38 -22.41
C ILE A 364 0.06 -6.66 -21.17
N LEU A 365 0.30 -5.88 -20.13
CA LEU A 365 -0.43 -5.99 -18.88
C LEU A 365 -1.51 -4.92 -18.81
N ALA A 366 -2.59 -5.24 -18.12
CA ALA A 366 -3.66 -4.30 -17.84
C ALA A 366 -4.22 -4.58 -16.44
N TYR A 367 -4.86 -3.57 -15.87
CA TYR A 367 -5.42 -3.63 -14.53
C TYR A 367 -6.93 -3.50 -14.59
N TYR A 368 -7.62 -4.61 -14.38
CA TYR A 368 -9.08 -4.66 -14.35
C TYR A 368 -9.59 -4.30 -12.95
N LEU A 369 -10.38 -3.23 -12.87
CA LEU A 369 -11.16 -2.86 -11.68
C LEU A 369 -12.56 -3.51 -11.74
N PRO A 370 -12.90 -4.41 -10.80
CA PRO A 370 -14.24 -4.99 -10.73
C PRO A 370 -15.35 -3.96 -10.47
N HIS A 371 -16.55 -4.17 -11.03
CA HIS A 371 -17.61 -3.13 -11.09
C HIS A 371 -18.79 -3.31 -10.12
N SER A 372 -18.95 -4.45 -9.44
CA SER A 372 -20.07 -4.63 -8.50
C SER A 372 -19.76 -4.10 -7.10
N TYR A 373 -18.54 -4.40 -6.66
CA TYR A 373 -17.97 -4.12 -5.35
C TYR A 373 -16.46 -4.00 -5.53
N GLY A 374 -15.84 -3.10 -4.78
CA GLY A 374 -14.39 -3.00 -4.73
C GLY A 374 -13.90 -2.58 -3.36
N ASN A 375 -12.58 -2.67 -3.19
CA ASN A 375 -11.90 -2.11 -2.03
C ASN A 375 -11.07 -0.90 -2.45
N ILE A 376 -11.10 0.12 -1.60
CA ILE A 376 -10.24 1.29 -1.65
C ILE A 376 -9.62 1.46 -0.26
N TRP A 377 -8.32 1.75 -0.21
CA TRP A 377 -7.60 2.07 1.03
C TRP A 377 -6.97 3.44 0.93
N PHE A 378 -6.69 4.02 2.09
CA PHE A 378 -6.09 5.34 2.22
C PHE A 378 -4.96 5.30 3.24
N ASP A 379 -3.77 5.70 2.81
CA ASP A 379 -2.73 6.07 3.76
C ASP A 379 -2.90 7.55 4.14
N GLY A 380 -2.68 7.85 5.40
CA GLY A 380 -2.98 9.18 5.94
C GLY A 380 -1.97 9.66 6.95
N TRP A 381 -1.57 10.92 6.86
CA TRP A 381 -0.70 11.54 7.84
C TRP A 381 -1.44 11.79 9.15
N VAL A 382 -0.87 11.29 10.24
CA VAL A 382 -1.39 11.45 11.60
C VAL A 382 -0.27 11.86 12.56
N ARG A 383 -0.66 12.39 13.73
CA ARG A 383 0.29 12.78 14.78
C ARG A 383 0.08 11.94 16.04
N PRO A 384 1.11 11.22 16.52
CA PRO A 384 1.02 10.50 17.79
C PRO A 384 0.80 11.46 18.97
N ILE A 385 0.07 11.07 20.01
CA ILE A 385 -0.15 11.89 21.22
C ILE A 385 1.13 12.55 21.76
N ALA A 386 0.99 13.71 22.39
CA ALA A 386 2.10 14.49 22.94
C ALA A 386 3.12 13.67 23.78
N SER A 387 2.66 12.65 24.52
CA SER A 387 3.56 11.79 25.33
C SER A 387 4.48 10.89 24.50
N LYS A 388 4.20 10.72 23.21
CA LYS A 388 4.91 9.84 22.26
C LYS A 388 5.74 10.61 21.23
N ARG A 389 5.71 11.96 21.25
CA ARG A 389 6.43 12.81 20.29
C ARG A 389 7.23 13.93 20.97
N ASN A 390 7.91 14.75 20.19
CA ASN A 390 8.50 15.99 20.68
C ASN A 390 7.59 17.17 20.30
N THR A 391 6.88 17.73 21.28
CA THR A 391 5.91 18.81 21.02
C THR A 391 6.54 20.11 20.53
N ALA A 392 7.86 20.28 20.67
CA ALA A 392 8.57 21.41 20.07
C ALA A 392 8.53 21.37 18.53
N ASN A 393 8.34 20.19 17.94
CA ASN A 393 8.37 19.95 16.50
C ASN A 393 6.96 20.02 15.86
N ASP A 394 5.93 20.36 16.64
CA ASP A 394 4.53 20.31 16.24
C ASP A 394 4.22 21.16 15.01
N GLU A 395 4.85 22.34 14.91
CA GLU A 395 4.70 23.24 13.77
C GLU A 395 5.37 22.68 12.51
N ALA A 396 6.58 22.12 12.65
CA ALA A 396 7.29 21.49 11.53
C ALA A 396 6.54 20.29 10.97
N ALA A 397 5.97 19.44 11.83
CA ALA A 397 5.13 18.33 11.40
C ALA A 397 3.88 18.80 10.63
N LYS A 398 3.24 19.88 11.09
CA LYS A 398 2.07 20.44 10.42
C LYS A 398 2.41 21.11 9.09
N LEU A 399 3.52 21.82 9.02
CA LEU A 399 4.02 22.39 7.77
C LEU A 399 4.39 21.30 6.76
N PHE A 400 4.97 20.19 7.22
CA PHE A 400 5.28 19.04 6.37
C PHE A 400 4.03 18.43 5.74
N ILE A 401 3.00 18.15 6.53
CA ILE A 401 1.72 17.64 6.01
C ILE A 401 1.11 18.62 5.00
N ASN A 402 1.13 19.92 5.29
CA ASN A 402 0.57 20.93 4.38
C ASN A 402 1.37 21.03 3.06
N PHE A 403 2.70 20.93 3.14
CA PHE A 403 3.61 20.91 1.99
C PHE A 403 3.32 19.73 1.04
N LEU A 404 3.09 18.54 1.60
CA LEU A 404 2.79 17.34 0.80
C LEU A 404 1.47 17.44 0.00
N ASN A 405 0.59 18.36 0.38
CA ASN A 405 -0.69 18.62 -0.30
C ASN A 405 -0.59 19.78 -1.32
N THR A 406 0.61 20.22 -1.68
CA THR A 406 0.80 21.11 -2.84
C THR A 406 0.65 20.31 -4.14
N PRO A 407 0.15 20.92 -5.24
CA PRO A 407 -0.04 20.19 -6.50
C PRO A 407 1.27 19.65 -7.08
N TYR A 408 2.35 20.45 -7.04
CA TYR A 408 3.69 20.04 -7.47
C TYR A 408 4.19 18.78 -6.73
N VAL A 409 4.10 18.78 -5.40
CA VAL A 409 4.55 17.64 -4.58
C VAL A 409 3.66 16.42 -4.78
N ALA A 410 2.34 16.62 -4.93
CA ALA A 410 1.42 15.52 -5.21
C ALA A 410 1.71 14.88 -6.58
N ALA A 411 2.06 15.67 -7.60
CA ALA A 411 2.44 15.18 -8.92
C ALA A 411 3.75 14.37 -8.88
N GLY A 412 4.79 14.90 -8.22
CA GLY A 412 6.06 14.17 -8.06
C GLY A 412 5.89 12.85 -7.30
N ASN A 413 5.05 12.85 -6.26
CA ASN A 413 4.70 11.63 -5.55
C ASN A 413 3.91 10.64 -6.43
N ALA A 414 2.95 11.11 -7.22
CA ALA A 414 2.15 10.25 -8.10
C ALA A 414 3.01 9.54 -9.17
N TYR A 415 4.06 10.20 -9.64
CA TYR A 415 5.04 9.63 -10.56
C TYR A 415 5.98 8.63 -9.87
N GLU A 416 6.60 9.02 -8.76
CA GLU A 416 7.61 8.19 -8.08
C GLU A 416 7.04 6.95 -7.40
N ILE A 417 5.80 7.05 -6.92
CA ILE A 417 5.20 6.02 -6.07
C ILE A 417 4.22 5.13 -6.85
N GLY A 418 3.67 5.64 -7.96
CA GLY A 418 2.66 4.95 -8.77
C GLY A 418 1.25 4.95 -8.18
N TYR A 419 1.09 5.26 -6.89
CA TYR A 419 -0.21 5.43 -6.25
C TYR A 419 -0.83 6.80 -6.52
N SER A 420 -2.15 6.87 -6.36
CA SER A 420 -2.91 8.08 -6.62
C SER A 420 -2.86 9.02 -5.42
N PRO A 421 -2.50 10.30 -5.60
CA PRO A 421 -2.51 11.26 -4.51
C PRO A 421 -3.95 11.63 -4.15
N ALA A 422 -4.19 11.92 -2.87
CA ALA A 422 -5.48 12.44 -2.41
C ALA A 422 -5.76 13.88 -2.86
N VAL A 423 -4.77 14.57 -3.44
CA VAL A 423 -4.95 15.87 -4.10
C VAL A 423 -5.76 15.67 -5.39
N LYS A 424 -6.73 16.54 -5.62
CA LYS A 424 -7.65 16.50 -6.77
C LYS A 424 -6.87 16.49 -8.10
N PRO A 425 -7.20 15.59 -9.05
CA PRO A 425 -6.52 15.56 -10.34
C PRO A 425 -6.67 16.88 -11.11
N GLU A 426 -7.81 17.56 -11.01
CA GLU A 426 -8.04 18.85 -11.69
C GLU A 426 -7.15 19.97 -11.13
N VAL A 427 -6.80 19.89 -9.84
CA VAL A 427 -5.89 20.83 -9.20
C VAL A 427 -4.46 20.59 -9.66
N ILE A 428 -4.04 19.33 -9.79
CA ILE A 428 -2.72 18.96 -10.37
C ILE A 428 -2.64 19.42 -11.82
N GLN A 429 -3.66 19.12 -12.62
CA GLN A 429 -3.72 19.50 -14.04
C GLN A 429 -3.70 21.01 -14.29
N ALA A 430 -4.20 21.82 -13.34
CA ALA A 430 -4.29 23.27 -13.49
C ALA A 430 -3.04 24.01 -13.01
N ASP A 431 -2.20 23.39 -12.19
CA ASP A 431 -1.03 24.01 -11.57
C ASP A 431 0.17 24.03 -12.53
N GLU A 432 0.72 25.22 -12.81
CA GLU A 432 1.78 25.38 -13.83
C GLU A 432 3.05 24.59 -13.49
N ASP A 433 3.44 24.55 -12.21
CA ASP A 433 4.66 23.86 -11.78
C ASP A 433 4.47 22.34 -11.81
N ALA A 434 3.30 21.83 -11.37
CA ALA A 434 2.97 20.42 -11.45
C ALA A 434 2.91 19.91 -12.90
N ARG A 435 2.33 20.71 -13.81
CA ARG A 435 2.29 20.40 -15.25
C ARG A 435 3.69 20.33 -15.85
N ALA A 436 4.54 21.32 -15.53
CA ALA A 436 5.91 21.35 -16.02
C ALA A 436 6.71 20.13 -15.54
N LEU A 437 6.54 19.75 -14.26
CA LEU A 437 7.16 18.56 -13.69
C LEU A 437 6.71 17.28 -14.42
N LEU A 438 5.41 17.04 -14.54
CA LEU A 438 4.90 15.84 -15.21
C LEU A 438 5.31 15.79 -16.68
N ALA A 439 5.29 16.94 -17.36
CA ALA A 439 5.73 17.02 -18.75
C ALA A 439 7.22 16.68 -18.93
N GLU A 440 8.07 17.03 -17.97
CA GLU A 440 9.47 16.63 -17.97
C GLU A 440 9.63 15.12 -17.68
N LEU A 441 8.92 14.60 -16.68
CA LEU A 441 9.02 13.20 -16.24
C LEU A 441 8.47 12.19 -17.25
N TYR A 442 7.47 12.58 -18.04
CA TYR A 442 6.82 11.77 -19.07
C TYR A 442 7.21 12.17 -20.50
N GLU A 443 8.26 12.98 -20.66
CA GLU A 443 8.75 13.42 -21.98
C GLU A 443 7.65 13.95 -22.91
N VAL A 444 6.84 14.89 -22.41
CA VAL A 444 5.71 15.49 -23.13
C VAL A 444 6.17 16.71 -23.94
N ASN A 445 5.74 16.80 -25.21
CA ASN A 445 6.08 17.93 -26.06
C ASN A 445 5.29 19.19 -25.66
N MET A 446 5.92 20.03 -24.85
CA MET A 446 5.36 21.32 -24.41
C MET A 446 5.63 22.47 -25.40
N THR A 447 6.50 22.29 -26.40
CA THR A 447 7.00 23.37 -27.26
C THR A 447 6.48 23.30 -28.70
N GLY A 448 5.98 22.13 -29.12
CA GLY A 448 5.53 21.85 -30.49
C GLY A 448 6.68 21.75 -31.50
N ASP A 449 7.91 21.47 -31.04
CA ASP A 449 9.04 21.19 -31.91
C ASP A 449 9.08 19.72 -32.37
N ASP A 450 10.02 19.39 -33.26
CA ASP A 450 10.17 18.08 -33.91
C ASP A 450 11.13 17.13 -33.15
N GLY A 451 11.18 17.25 -31.82
CA GLY A 451 11.92 16.34 -30.94
C GLY A 451 11.31 14.94 -30.83
N GLU A 452 12.04 14.04 -30.15
CA GLU A 452 11.53 12.72 -29.73
C GLU A 452 10.86 12.91 -28.37
N TYR A 453 9.58 12.56 -28.28
CA TYR A 453 8.70 12.71 -27.12
C TYR A 453 7.76 11.51 -27.06
N GLU A 454 7.35 11.10 -25.86
CA GLU A 454 6.35 10.05 -25.68
C GLU A 454 4.93 10.58 -25.98
N TYR A 455 4.70 11.87 -25.79
CA TYR A 455 3.41 12.53 -26.02
C TYR A 455 3.56 13.80 -26.88
N ASP A 456 2.70 13.98 -27.89
CA ASP A 456 2.75 15.12 -28.82
C ASP A 456 2.27 16.44 -28.18
N SER A 457 1.52 16.36 -27.07
CA SER A 457 1.01 17.55 -26.38
C SER A 457 0.63 17.28 -24.92
N TRP A 458 0.53 18.35 -24.13
CA TRP A 458 -0.04 18.28 -22.77
C TRP A 458 -1.47 17.75 -22.78
N GLU A 459 -2.29 18.14 -23.74
CA GLU A 459 -3.69 17.73 -23.81
C GLU A 459 -3.83 16.22 -24.01
N GLU A 460 -3.01 15.62 -24.88
CA GLU A 460 -2.94 14.17 -25.09
C GLU A 460 -2.48 13.45 -23.82
N PHE A 461 -1.35 13.87 -23.24
CA PHE A 461 -0.85 13.30 -21.99
C PHE A 461 -1.89 13.40 -20.87
N ALA A 462 -2.55 14.55 -20.72
CA ALA A 462 -3.53 14.74 -19.65
C ALA A 462 -4.77 13.86 -19.82
N GLU A 463 -5.20 13.63 -21.06
CA GLU A 463 -6.29 12.69 -21.39
C GLU A 463 -5.91 11.26 -20.98
N GLU A 464 -4.69 10.81 -21.28
CA GLU A 464 -4.22 9.46 -20.91
C GLU A 464 -3.81 9.32 -19.44
N PHE A 465 -3.28 10.35 -18.80
CA PHE A 465 -2.82 10.23 -17.43
C PHE A 465 -3.96 10.38 -16.41
N PHE A 466 -4.85 11.35 -16.63
CA PHE A 466 -5.93 11.68 -15.69
C PHE A 466 -7.30 11.15 -16.12
N GLY A 467 -7.51 10.97 -17.43
CA GLY A 467 -8.80 10.63 -18.03
C GLY A 467 -8.92 9.20 -18.54
N TYR A 468 -7.85 8.39 -18.44
CA TYR A 468 -7.81 7.08 -19.11
C TYR A 468 -8.92 6.14 -18.68
N VAL A 469 -9.49 5.47 -19.68
CA VAL A 469 -10.38 4.33 -19.53
C VAL A 469 -9.90 3.27 -20.51
N ASP A 470 -9.64 2.08 -19.98
CA ASP A 470 -9.19 0.92 -20.74
C ASP A 470 -10.25 0.53 -21.78
N ASP A 471 -9.88 0.58 -23.05
CA ASP A 471 -10.78 0.26 -24.17
C ASP A 471 -11.14 -1.22 -24.24
N TYR A 472 -10.41 -2.09 -23.56
CA TYR A 472 -10.67 -3.52 -23.53
C TYR A 472 -11.73 -3.87 -22.49
N ASP A 473 -11.65 -3.28 -21.29
CA ASP A 473 -12.45 -3.72 -20.14
C ASP A 473 -13.26 -2.63 -19.40
N ASP A 474 -13.15 -1.37 -19.83
CA ASP A 474 -13.79 -0.18 -19.27
C ASP A 474 -13.34 0.18 -17.84
N SER A 475 -12.17 -0.28 -17.40
CA SER A 475 -11.59 0.11 -16.12
C SER A 475 -10.75 1.38 -16.25
N ASN A 476 -10.64 2.12 -15.15
CA ASN A 476 -9.58 3.11 -14.97
C ASN A 476 -8.78 2.69 -13.74
N TRP A 477 -7.47 2.82 -13.81
CA TRP A 477 -6.53 2.35 -12.80
C TRP A 477 -5.94 3.49 -11.97
N ARG A 478 -5.80 4.72 -12.51
CA ARG A 478 -5.18 5.85 -11.78
C ARG A 478 -6.18 6.72 -11.02
N TYR A 479 -7.31 7.05 -11.64
CA TYR A 479 -8.38 7.82 -10.96
C TYR A 479 -9.74 7.12 -11.12
N PRO A 480 -9.84 5.85 -10.68
CA PRO A 480 -10.90 4.92 -11.05
C PRO A 480 -12.31 5.47 -10.93
N PHE A 481 -12.56 6.24 -9.88
CA PHE A 481 -13.89 6.77 -9.58
C PHE A 481 -14.11 8.21 -10.04
N VAL A 482 -13.05 8.93 -10.44
CA VAL A 482 -13.16 10.30 -10.99
C VAL A 482 -13.58 10.21 -12.45
N THR A 483 -13.04 9.25 -13.19
CA THR A 483 -13.36 9.04 -14.61
C THR A 483 -14.45 7.99 -14.84
N ALA A 484 -15.01 7.42 -13.76
CA ALA A 484 -16.11 6.48 -13.87
C ALA A 484 -17.30 7.16 -14.56
N GLU A 485 -17.54 6.80 -15.82
CA GLU A 485 -18.74 7.26 -16.53
C GLU A 485 -19.98 6.56 -15.95
N ASP A 486 -21.09 7.29 -15.86
CA ASP A 486 -22.43 6.71 -15.76
C ASP A 486 -22.73 6.00 -17.09
N ASN A 487 -22.02 4.91 -17.37
CA ASN A 487 -22.01 4.27 -18.67
C ASN A 487 -23.39 3.68 -18.98
N GLU A 488 -23.90 3.94 -20.20
CA GLU A 488 -25.16 3.38 -20.71
C GLU A 488 -25.17 1.83 -20.73
N GLY A 489 -24.00 1.19 -20.57
CA GLY A 489 -23.81 -0.26 -20.43
C GLY A 489 -24.03 -0.85 -19.02
N GLY A 490 -24.16 -0.02 -17.97
CA GLY A 490 -24.61 -0.44 -16.64
C GLY A 490 -23.56 -0.99 -15.65
N PHE A 491 -22.26 -0.93 -15.96
CA PHE A 491 -21.17 -1.31 -15.04
C PHE A 491 -20.62 -0.07 -14.33
N ASN A 492 -20.95 0.09 -13.04
CA ASN A 492 -20.60 1.28 -12.24
C ASN A 492 -19.28 1.04 -11.48
N ARG A 493 -18.22 1.81 -11.73
CA ARG A 493 -16.95 1.74 -10.99
C ARG A 493 -16.71 2.93 -10.07
N GLY A 494 -17.77 3.72 -9.83
CA GLY A 494 -17.73 4.89 -8.98
C GLY A 494 -17.57 4.55 -7.50
N LEU A 495 -17.33 5.59 -6.69
CA LEU A 495 -17.09 5.50 -5.25
C LEU A 495 -18.14 4.70 -4.48
N THR A 496 -19.39 4.65 -4.94
CA THR A 496 -20.47 3.93 -4.25
C THR A 496 -20.30 2.41 -4.26
N THR A 497 -19.46 1.87 -5.14
CA THR A 497 -19.13 0.44 -5.20
C THR A 497 -17.93 0.09 -4.31
N LEU A 498 -17.14 1.09 -3.91
CA LEU A 498 -15.90 0.90 -3.16
C LEU A 498 -16.15 0.95 -1.65
N GLY A 499 -15.47 0.08 -0.91
CA GLY A 499 -15.52 0.03 0.54
C GLY A 499 -14.12 0.08 1.18
N MET A 500 -14.01 0.81 2.29
CA MET A 500 -12.81 0.82 3.12
C MET A 500 -12.85 -0.27 4.18
N MET A 501 -11.72 -0.90 4.45
CA MET A 501 -11.59 -1.88 5.51
C MET A 501 -11.42 -1.22 6.87
N ARG A 502 -11.86 -1.93 7.91
CA ARG A 502 -11.77 -1.52 9.31
C ARG A 502 -10.90 -2.49 10.09
N ASP A 503 -10.46 -2.06 11.26
CA ASP A 503 -9.84 -2.96 12.21
C ASP A 503 -10.84 -4.07 12.60
N PHE A 504 -10.47 -5.34 12.36
CA PHE A 504 -11.30 -6.50 12.70
C PHE A 504 -11.42 -6.75 14.20
N GLY A 505 -10.73 -5.98 15.04
CA GLY A 505 -10.86 -5.99 16.49
C GLY A 505 -10.67 -7.39 17.07
N ALA A 506 -11.64 -7.85 17.86
CA ALA A 506 -11.58 -9.15 18.53
C ALA A 506 -11.51 -10.35 17.56
N ASN A 507 -12.08 -10.21 16.36
CA ASN A 507 -12.16 -11.29 15.38
C ASN A 507 -10.95 -11.35 14.45
N ASN A 508 -10.00 -10.40 14.56
CA ASN A 508 -8.77 -10.41 13.76
C ASN A 508 -8.02 -11.76 13.86
N SER A 509 -7.96 -12.35 15.07
CA SER A 509 -7.31 -13.65 15.27
C SER A 509 -8.00 -14.82 14.57
N ALA A 510 -9.33 -14.77 14.44
CA ALA A 510 -10.10 -15.79 13.74
C ALA A 510 -9.87 -15.71 12.22
N VAL A 511 -9.86 -14.49 11.66
CA VAL A 511 -9.55 -14.26 10.24
C VAL A 511 -8.12 -14.68 9.90
N VAL A 512 -7.14 -14.33 10.74
CA VAL A 512 -5.74 -14.78 10.59
C VAL A 512 -5.64 -16.32 10.64
N THR A 513 -6.39 -16.97 11.54
CA THR A 513 -6.40 -18.43 11.65
C THR A 513 -7.01 -19.08 10.41
N MET A 514 -8.10 -18.51 9.90
CA MET A 514 -8.74 -18.92 8.65
C MET A 514 -7.76 -18.84 7.48
N TRP A 515 -7.07 -17.70 7.32
CA TRP A 515 -6.09 -17.51 6.26
C TRP A 515 -4.96 -18.53 6.32
N ASN A 516 -4.38 -18.73 7.52
CA ASN A 516 -3.34 -19.73 7.75
C ASN A 516 -3.78 -21.15 7.36
N TYR A 517 -5.05 -21.48 7.62
CA TYR A 517 -5.62 -22.75 7.19
C TYR A 517 -5.75 -22.80 5.66
N ALA A 518 -6.40 -21.81 5.04
CA ALA A 518 -6.62 -21.77 3.60
C ALA A 518 -5.30 -21.89 2.84
N ARG A 519 -4.30 -21.06 3.16
CA ARG A 519 -2.99 -21.12 2.49
C ARG A 519 -2.21 -22.43 2.69
N SER A 520 -2.45 -23.16 3.78
CA SER A 520 -1.77 -24.44 4.07
C SER A 520 -2.58 -25.70 3.70
N ALA A 521 -3.88 -25.57 3.42
CA ALA A 521 -4.73 -26.70 3.05
C ALA A 521 -4.18 -27.48 1.85
N GLY A 522 -4.23 -28.81 1.87
CA GLY A 522 -3.68 -29.66 0.81
C GLY A 522 -2.15 -29.84 0.82
N VAL A 523 -1.40 -29.06 1.59
CA VAL A 523 0.05 -29.28 1.78
C VAL A 523 0.25 -30.45 2.73
N SER A 524 0.68 -31.59 2.19
CA SER A 524 1.01 -32.76 2.99
C SER A 524 2.19 -32.44 3.92
N ALA A 525 2.03 -32.65 5.23
CA ALA A 525 3.14 -32.57 6.18
C ALA A 525 4.14 -33.73 6.03
N TRP A 526 3.77 -34.79 5.27
CA TRP A 526 4.56 -36.01 5.14
C TRP A 526 5.96 -35.79 4.56
N PRO A 527 6.18 -35.03 3.46
CA PRO A 527 7.51 -34.77 2.92
C PRO A 527 8.40 -34.04 3.92
N VAL A 528 7.87 -33.00 4.60
CA VAL A 528 8.62 -32.25 5.62
C VAL A 528 8.97 -33.12 6.83
N MET A 529 8.02 -33.95 7.30
CA MET A 529 8.29 -34.95 8.33
C MET A 529 9.34 -35.97 7.88
N LEU A 530 9.28 -36.43 6.63
CA LEU A 530 10.24 -37.39 6.07
C LEU A 530 11.65 -36.80 6.06
N TRP A 531 11.79 -35.55 5.60
CA TRP A 531 13.05 -34.81 5.62
C TRP A 531 13.57 -34.57 7.04
N THR A 532 12.68 -34.26 7.98
CA THR A 532 13.04 -34.09 9.40
C THR A 532 13.53 -35.40 10.01
N VAL A 533 12.83 -36.51 9.76
CA VAL A 533 13.23 -37.86 10.20
C VAL A 533 14.56 -38.27 9.58
N LEU A 534 14.78 -37.99 8.30
CA LEU A 534 16.05 -38.20 7.61
C LEU A 534 17.18 -37.39 8.25
N ALA A 535 16.97 -36.10 8.51
CA ALA A 535 17.95 -35.23 9.15
C ALA A 535 18.32 -35.73 10.55
N VAL A 536 17.32 -36.11 11.36
CA VAL A 536 17.55 -36.71 12.69
C VAL A 536 18.33 -38.02 12.58
N ALA A 537 17.99 -38.89 11.62
CA ALA A 537 18.70 -40.14 11.39
C ALA A 537 20.17 -39.93 11.00
N VAL A 538 20.46 -38.92 10.17
CA VAL A 538 21.83 -38.53 9.81
C VAL A 538 22.61 -38.04 11.03
N VAL A 539 22.01 -37.16 11.84
CA VAL A 539 22.65 -36.65 13.08
C VAL A 539 22.94 -37.79 14.07
N VAL A 540 21.98 -38.68 14.30
CA VAL A 540 22.17 -39.86 15.15
C VAL A 540 23.26 -40.78 14.59
N GLY A 541 23.29 -40.98 13.27
CA GLY A 541 24.33 -41.75 12.58
C GLY A 541 25.73 -41.16 12.77
N ILE A 542 25.87 -39.83 12.66
CA ILE A 542 27.13 -39.12 12.91
C ILE A 542 27.56 -39.29 14.38
N ILE A 543 26.64 -39.11 15.33
CA ILE A 543 26.94 -39.27 16.76
C ILE A 543 27.40 -40.71 17.06
N ALA A 544 26.72 -41.71 16.51
CA ALA A 544 27.08 -43.12 16.65
C ALA A 544 28.46 -43.42 16.04
N LEU A 545 28.76 -42.85 14.87
CA LEU A 545 30.07 -42.98 14.22
C LEU A 545 31.19 -42.35 15.05
N VAL A 546 30.98 -41.14 15.58
CA VAL A 546 31.93 -40.45 16.46
C VAL A 546 32.17 -41.25 17.73
N ALA A 547 31.11 -41.77 18.35
CA ALA A 547 31.22 -42.63 19.53
C ALA A 547 31.97 -43.94 19.21
N PHE A 548 31.70 -44.56 18.07
CA PHE A 548 32.36 -45.78 17.62
C PHE A 548 33.86 -45.56 17.36
N VAL A 549 34.23 -44.49 16.64
CA VAL A 549 35.63 -44.12 16.39
C VAL A 549 36.35 -43.76 17.68
N GLY A 550 35.70 -43.04 18.59
CA GLY A 550 36.22 -42.73 19.93
C GLY A 550 36.50 -43.99 20.76
N LYS A 551 35.58 -44.97 20.73
CA LYS A 551 35.75 -46.27 21.40
C LYS A 551 36.90 -47.08 20.77
N ARG A 552 37.05 -47.04 19.45
CA ARG A 552 38.14 -47.72 18.71
C ARG A 552 39.51 -47.10 18.99
N LYS A 553 39.61 -45.78 19.14
CA LYS A 553 40.85 -45.10 19.57
C LYS A 553 41.26 -45.50 21.00
N ARG A 554 40.29 -45.64 21.93
CA ARG A 554 40.57 -46.11 23.30
C ARG A 554 41.02 -47.58 23.36
N MET A 555 40.58 -48.43 22.43
CA MET A 555 41.02 -49.83 22.35
C MET A 555 42.41 -50.03 21.72
N ARG A 556 42.98 -49.02 21.05
CA ARG A 556 44.35 -49.09 20.47
C ARG A 556 45.46 -48.66 21.43
N VAL A 557 45.14 -48.27 22.67
CA VAL A 557 46.13 -47.89 23.70
C VAL A 557 46.26 -48.99 24.76
N ILE A 558 46.50 -50.24 24.35
CA ILE A 558 47.10 -51.27 25.21
C ILE A 558 47.92 -52.21 24.32
N VAL A 559 49.20 -51.90 24.09
CA VAL A 559 50.28 -52.90 23.98
C VAL A 559 51.58 -52.26 24.49
N LYS A 560 51.99 -52.76 25.68
CA LYS A 560 53.29 -52.81 26.36
C LYS A 560 54.31 -51.69 26.18
#